data_AF-A0A662R471-F1
#
_entry.id   AF-A0A662R471-F1
#
_cell.length_a   1.000
_cell.length_b   1.000
_cell.length_c   1.000
_cell.angle_alpha   90.00
_cell.angle_beta   90.00
_cell.angle_gamma   90.00
#
_symmetry.space_group_name_H-M   'P 1'
#
loop_
_entity.id
_entity.type
_entity.pdbx_description
1 polymer ?
#
loop_
_entity_poly.entity_id
_entity_poly.type
_entity_poly.pdbx_seq_one_letter_code
_entity_poly.pdbx_strand_id
1 'polypeptide(L)' 'IDLDVLTQRRITELITELDMLGIVNAIVVNRGRYGMTKEISLDAPPDHIHHVLSDDARLYPLVGMRPDSIQMKLG' A
#
# COMPACT_ATOMS: atom_id res chain seq x y z
N ILE A 1 14.74 -9.22 -8.96
CA ILE A 1 14.11 -9.95 -7.85
C ILE A 1 12.91 -10.63 -8.46
N ASP A 2 12.89 -11.96 -8.50
CA ASP A 2 11.69 -12.68 -8.91
C ASP A 2 10.73 -12.62 -7.72
N LEU A 3 9.60 -11.94 -7.89
CA LEU A 3 8.63 -11.68 -6.82
C LEU A 3 7.32 -12.32 -7.22
N ASP A 4 6.86 -13.26 -6.40
CA ASP A 4 5.55 -13.87 -6.57
C ASP A 4 4.43 -12.85 -6.31
N VAL A 5 3.45 -12.83 -7.20
CA VAL A 5 2.27 -11.99 -7.03
C VAL A 5 1.42 -12.52 -5.87
N LEU A 6 1.09 -11.64 -4.93
CA LEU A 6 0.25 -11.97 -3.79
C LEU A 6 -1.24 -12.08 -4.19
N THR A 7 -1.95 -12.99 -3.51
CA THR A 7 -3.41 -13.05 -3.60
C THR A 7 -4.05 -11.85 -2.89
N GLN A 8 -5.28 -11.51 -3.28
CA GLN A 8 -6.06 -10.44 -2.63
C GLN A 8 -6.25 -10.67 -1.12
N ARG A 9 -6.40 -11.93 -0.71
CA ARG A 9 -6.50 -12.31 0.71
C ARG A 9 -5.21 -11.93 1.45
N ARG A 10 -4.04 -12.28 0.89
CA ARG A 10 -2.77 -11.99 1.55
C ARG A 10 -2.48 -10.50 1.62
N ILE A 11 -2.82 -9.75 0.56
CA ILE A 11 -2.74 -8.28 0.55
C ILE A 11 -3.59 -7.69 1.68
N THR A 12 -4.82 -8.20 1.87
CA THR A 12 -5.72 -7.72 2.93
C THR A 12 -5.17 -7.98 4.35
N GLU A 13 -4.54 -9.14 4.56
CA GLU A 13 -3.87 -9.49 5.82
C GLU A 13 -2.72 -8.52 6.10
N LEU A 14 -1.83 -8.29 5.12
CA LEU A 14 -0.70 -7.36 5.25
C LEU A 14 -1.13 -5.92 5.55
N ILE A 15 -2.19 -5.44 4.89
CA ILE A 15 -2.75 -4.10 5.18
C ILE A 15 -3.24 -4.02 6.63
N THR A 16 -3.88 -5.08 7.13
CA THR A 16 -4.39 -5.12 8.50
C THR A 16 -3.23 -5.18 9.51
N GLU A 17 -2.16 -5.91 9.20
CA GLU A 17 -0.94 -5.92 10.02
C GLU A 17 -0.32 -4.50 10.11
N LEU A 18 -0.23 -3.77 8.99
CA LEU A 18 0.29 -2.39 8.97
C LEU A 18 -0.61 -1.40 9.73
N ASP A 19 -1.92 -1.61 9.67
CA ASP A 19 -2.93 -0.80 10.39
C ASP A 19 -2.78 -0.98 11.92
N MET A 20 -2.63 -2.22 12.38
CA MET A 20 -2.37 -2.50 13.81
C MET A 20 -1.05 -1.93 14.31
N LEU A 21 -0.06 -1.74 13.42
CA LEU A 21 1.21 -1.09 13.73
C LEU A 21 1.13 0.45 13.71
N GLY A 22 -0.01 1.03 13.33
CA GLY A 22 -0.17 2.49 13.22
C GLY A 22 0.61 3.12 12.06
N ILE A 23 0.92 2.33 11.02
CA ILE A 23 1.64 2.82 9.84
C ILE A 23 0.66 3.40 8.83
N VAL A 24 -0.45 2.70 8.63
CA VAL A 24 -1.57 3.12 7.79
C VAL A 24 -2.84 3.13 8.61
N ASN A 25 -3.86 3.82 8.12
CA ASN A 25 -5.23 3.71 8.59
C ASN A 25 -6.08 3.12 7.47
N ALA A 26 -6.70 1.97 7.71
CA ALA A 26 -7.44 1.19 6.71
C ALA A 26 -8.92 0.98 7.11
N ILE A 27 -9.79 1.88 6.64
CA ILE A 27 -11.23 1.85 6.96
C ILE A 27 -12.04 1.05 5.92
N VAL A 28 -13.05 0.30 6.38
CA VAL A 28 -14.00 -0.39 5.50
C VAL A 28 -15.14 0.57 5.16
N VAL A 29 -15.32 0.87 3.88
CA VAL A 29 -16.39 1.71 3.37
C VAL A 29 -17.39 0.86 2.60
N ASN A 30 -18.65 0.93 3.02
CA ASN A 30 -19.76 0.26 2.36
C ASN A 30 -20.22 1.07 1.13
N ARG A 31 -20.21 0.46 -0.05
CA ARG A 31 -20.67 1.03 -1.33
C ARG A 31 -22.02 0.43 -1.76
N GLY A 32 -22.79 -0.16 -0.85
CA GLY A 32 -24.08 -0.79 -1.12
C GLY A 32 -23.95 -2.00 -2.04
N ARG A 33 -24.73 -2.02 -3.13
CA ARG A 33 -24.72 -3.12 -4.12
C ARG A 33 -23.38 -3.27 -4.86
N TYR A 34 -22.52 -2.25 -4.79
CA TYR A 34 -21.17 -2.28 -5.36
C TYR A 34 -20.14 -2.92 -4.41
N GLY A 35 -20.59 -3.44 -3.26
CA GLY A 35 -19.75 -4.14 -2.30
C GLY A 35 -19.12 -3.21 -1.27
N MET A 36 -18.04 -3.68 -0.66
CA MET A 36 -17.27 -2.94 0.33
C MET A 36 -15.85 -2.77 -0.17
N THR A 37 -15.26 -1.61 0.08
CA THR A 37 -13.88 -1.30 -0.27
C THR A 37 -13.12 -0.88 0.98
N LYS A 38 -11.83 -1.23 1.07
CA LYS A 38 -10.94 -0.60 2.05
C LYS A 38 -10.44 0.73 1.47
N GLU A 39 -10.62 1.81 2.21
CA GLU A 39 -9.91 3.07 1.96
C GLU A 39 -8.69 3.10 2.88
N ILE A 40 -7.52 3.37 2.32
CA ILE A 40 -6.24 3.27 3.01
C ILE A 40 -5.54 4.62 2.92
N SER A 41 -5.10 5.12 4.06
CA SER A 41 -4.36 6.38 4.20
C SER A 41 -3.11 6.14 5.03
N LEU A 42 -2.07 6.96 4.82
CA LEU A 42 -0.87 6.89 5.65
C LEU A 42 -1.14 7.56 7.00
N ASP A 43 -0.82 6.89 8.10
CA ASP A 43 -0.97 7.44 9.47
C ASP A 43 0.38 7.86 10.06
N ALA A 44 1.46 7.18 9.66
CA ALA A 44 2.83 7.53 10.05
C ALA A 44 3.35 8.80 9.32
N PRO A 45 4.30 9.55 9.93
CA PRO A 45 4.93 10.71 9.30
C PRO A 45 5.58 10.35 7.95
N PRO A 46 5.25 11.02 6.84
CA PRO A 46 5.77 10.69 5.51
C PRO A 46 7.30 10.67 5.43
N ASP A 47 7.97 11.62 6.11
CA ASP A 47 9.43 11.71 6.10
C ASP A 47 10.10 10.49 6.73
N HIS A 48 9.51 9.95 7.81
CA HIS A 48 10.01 8.73 8.45
C HIS A 48 9.86 7.52 7.51
N ILE A 49 8.72 7.40 6.83
CA ILE A 49 8.49 6.32 5.86
C ILE A 49 9.46 6.45 4.69
N HIS A 50 9.65 7.66 4.17
CA HIS A 50 10.60 7.90 3.09
C HIS A 50 12.03 7.53 3.50
N HIS A 51 12.45 7.89 4.71
CA HIS A 51 13.76 7.53 5.23
C HIS A 51 13.95 6.01 5.33
N VAL A 52 12.98 5.28 5.92
CA VAL A 52 13.05 3.80 6.02
C VAL A 52 13.10 3.15 4.64
N LEU A 53 12.29 3.62 3.69
CA LEU A 53 12.30 3.11 2.31
C LEU A 53 13.63 3.41 1.59
N SER A 54 14.25 4.55 1.88
CA SER A 54 15.51 4.97 1.24
C SER A 54 16.72 4.24 1.82
N ASP A 55 16.69 3.92 3.11
CA ASP A 55 17.82 3.35 3.83
C ASP A 55 17.90 1.82 3.70
N ASP A 56 16.76 1.12 3.56
CA ASP A 56 16.75 -0.33 3.32
C ASP A 56 17.03 -0.62 1.84
N ALA A 57 18.19 -1.23 1.56
CA ALA A 57 18.61 -1.58 0.20
C ALA A 57 17.60 -2.44 -0.60
N ARG A 58 16.73 -3.20 0.08
CA ARG A 58 15.67 -4.00 -0.56
C ARG A 58 14.45 -3.15 -0.93
N LEU A 59 14.20 -2.08 -0.19
CA LEU A 59 13.06 -1.18 -0.36
C LEU A 59 13.40 0.05 -1.21
N TYR A 60 14.68 0.44 -1.27
CA TYR A 60 15.16 1.57 -2.07
C TYR A 60 14.64 1.59 -3.51
N PRO A 61 14.55 0.45 -4.24
CA PRO A 61 14.00 0.45 -5.60
C PRO A 61 12.52 0.88 -5.70
N LEU A 62 11.78 0.86 -4.59
CA LEU A 62 10.39 1.31 -4.53
C LEU A 62 10.28 2.84 -4.39
N VAL A 63 11.35 3.52 -3.96
CA VAL A 63 11.36 4.98 -3.84
C VAL A 63 11.22 5.60 -5.23
N GLY A 64 10.11 6.30 -5.46
CA GLY A 64 9.78 6.88 -6.77
C GLY A 64 9.29 5.87 -7.81
N MET A 65 9.02 4.61 -7.43
CA MET A 65 8.40 3.63 -8.31
C MET A 65 7.00 4.11 -8.73
N ARG A 66 6.75 4.13 -10.03
CA ARG A 66 5.44 4.44 -10.62
C ARG A 66 4.88 3.16 -11.24
N PRO A 67 3.80 2.57 -10.69
CA PRO A 67 3.19 1.40 -11.29
C PRO A 67 2.63 1.72 -12.68
N ASP A 68 2.88 0.84 -13.65
CA ASP A 68 2.41 1.00 -15.04
C ASP A 68 0.89 1.19 -15.14
N SER A 69 0.13 0.64 -14.18
CA SER A 69 -1.34 0.77 -14.09
C SER A 69 -1.83 2.20 -13.86
N ILE A 70 -0.97 3.10 -13.34
CA ILE A 70 -1.30 4.53 -13.15
C ILE A 70 -1.12 5.31 -14.46
N GLN A 71 -0.19 4.90 -15.34
CA GLN A 71 0.00 5.54 -16.65
C GLN A 71 -1.19 5.34 -17.59
N MET A 72 -1.92 4.22 -17.51
CA MET A 72 -3.10 3.96 -18.35
C MET A 72 -4.30 4.87 -18.08
N LYS A 73 -4.35 5.59 -16.95
CA LYS A 73 -5.48 6.50 -16.61
C LYS A 73 -5.23 7.97 -16.93
N LEU A 74 -4.06 8.32 -17.47
CA LEU A 74 -3.66 9.70 -17.79
C LEU A 74 -3.32 9.90 -19.28
N GLY A 75 -3.77 8.99 -20.15
CA GLY A 75 -3.75 9.13 -21.61
C GLY A 75 -5.14 9.38 -22.17
#